data_AF-A0A1J4KWL5-F1
#
_entry.id   AF-A0A1J4KWL5-F1
#
_cell.length_a   1.000
_cell.length_b   1.000
_cell.length_c   1.000
_cell.angle_alpha   90.00
_cell.angle_beta   90.00
_cell.angle_gamma   90.00
#
_symmetry.space_group_name_H-M   'P 1'
#
loop_
_entity.id
_entity.type
_entity.pdbx_description
1 polymer ?
#
loop_
_entity_poly.entity_id
_entity_poly.type
_entity_poly.pdbx_seq_one_letter_code
_entity_poly.pdbx_strand_id
1 'polypeptide(L)'
;MARLTLNIFTNNFHLYDENFHSNFLHMSTNAFLSDPTFPQDIDLQRMLPFIVPIPNMNNLIPSATNKYAQNFKLVKEALISHQDQLDSFILETTNLDKFNKIKMRYQHFIHPEKNEAFRRSKILNKFQKSYTEKVVKVREAVQNDVIKLLSDFIMVCEWFLQNPQPYFLDVSRAFPNENIITFSRDRELIKQYNAINYAAKEQFDYMMMFPELFSVDEQNRLFLKNSIDLALSQRKADTLYFEPLQCEENLFLFFQSSKSPILHLIQENSFGNDSADVLNWIKNAANILLEYENKPLNQSKSPKSMKTSHSSNSLNTSNSPSNQNTHQNSLSSTNLSNLNDSIDDIEDRRIIISIFLARFVFDLNYPKFSYIPNSLNKEKYNEKIEKMSKMSPKEIHVELKYIPEHLIDQPCTELFKHSSIASAPIEWLRSAEYKTCPLDAAFCISKVHESLSIMATLQAATNSQKEKESRSKENQNEEDIKTTSKDFFSKIPGFDDIFAIWLCLLCAAKLADAKGLSDFVSEWSRLPGFSHRFCACITYLEAAISQIECYGEENDETDF
;
A
#
# COMPACT_ATOMS: atom_id res chain seq x y z
N MET A 1 -25.24 -0.19 52.06
CA MET A 1 -26.04 -0.53 53.26
C MET A 1 -27.04 -1.67 53.04
N ALA A 2 -27.55 -1.95 51.83
CA ALA A 2 -28.43 -3.12 51.56
C ALA A 2 -27.79 -4.51 51.78
N ARG A 3 -26.45 -4.62 51.78
CA ARG A 3 -25.72 -5.87 52.10
C ARG A 3 -25.79 -6.30 53.57
N LEU A 4 -26.11 -5.40 54.50
CA LEU A 4 -26.09 -5.72 55.94
C LEU A 4 -27.41 -6.34 56.43
N THR A 5 -28.54 -6.08 55.75
CA THR A 5 -29.84 -6.67 56.10
C THR A 5 -30.02 -8.08 55.52
N LEU A 6 -29.33 -8.41 54.43
CA LEU A 6 -29.40 -9.73 53.79
C LEU A 6 -28.66 -10.82 54.58
N ASN A 7 -27.51 -10.49 55.19
CA ASN A 7 -26.68 -11.45 55.92
C ASN A 7 -27.31 -12.00 57.22
N ILE A 8 -28.33 -11.35 57.76
CA ILE A 8 -29.05 -11.84 58.95
C ILE A 8 -30.07 -12.94 58.58
N PHE A 9 -30.52 -12.99 57.33
CA PHE A 9 -31.50 -13.98 56.87
C PHE A 9 -30.88 -15.13 56.06
N THR A 10 -29.84 -14.90 55.26
CA THR A 10 -29.31 -15.92 54.33
C THR A 10 -28.61 -17.12 54.98
N ASN A 11 -28.03 -16.98 56.18
CA ASN A 11 -27.28 -18.06 56.82
C ASN A 11 -28.12 -19.25 57.35
N ASN A 12 -29.45 -19.18 57.33
CA ASN A 12 -30.35 -20.25 57.81
C ASN A 12 -31.20 -20.91 56.72
N PHE A 13 -30.99 -20.61 55.42
CA PHE A 13 -31.89 -21.02 54.33
C PHE A 13 -31.37 -22.12 53.39
N HIS A 14 -30.39 -22.91 53.81
CA HIS A 14 -29.78 -23.95 52.95
C HIS A 14 -30.51 -25.30 52.87
N LEU A 15 -31.76 -25.40 53.34
CA LEU A 15 -32.60 -26.60 53.21
C LEU A 15 -33.98 -26.23 52.66
N TYR A 16 -34.03 -25.83 51.39
CA TYR A 16 -35.28 -25.73 50.64
C TYR A 16 -35.44 -26.99 49.78
N ASP A 17 -36.44 -27.80 50.09
CA ASP A 17 -36.90 -28.92 49.26
C ASP A 17 -37.56 -28.35 47.99
N GLU A 18 -37.11 -28.77 46.80
CA GLU A 18 -37.67 -28.31 45.52
C GLU A 18 -39.18 -28.61 45.42
N ASN A 19 -39.66 -29.67 46.08
CA ASN A 19 -41.08 -30.03 46.15
C ASN A 19 -41.90 -29.06 47.02
N PHE A 20 -41.27 -28.42 48.02
CA PHE A 20 -41.93 -27.39 48.83
C PHE A 20 -42.10 -26.11 48.01
N HIS A 21 -41.11 -25.75 47.20
CA HIS A 21 -41.18 -24.57 46.35
C HIS A 21 -42.24 -24.71 45.24
N SER A 22 -42.34 -25.87 44.59
CA SER A 22 -43.35 -26.09 43.52
C SER A 22 -44.79 -26.06 44.04
N ASN A 23 -45.05 -26.70 45.17
CA ASN A 23 -46.38 -26.69 45.81
C ASN A 23 -46.74 -25.31 46.35
N PHE A 24 -45.75 -24.59 46.90
CA PHE A 24 -45.93 -23.22 47.36
C PHE A 24 -46.25 -22.26 46.21
N LEU A 25 -45.49 -22.32 45.12
CA LEU A 25 -45.74 -21.54 43.90
C LEU A 25 -47.17 -21.73 43.40
N HIS A 26 -47.68 -22.96 43.41
CA HIS A 26 -49.04 -23.25 42.95
C HIS A 26 -50.13 -22.63 43.86
N MET A 27 -49.91 -22.58 45.18
CA MET A 27 -50.84 -21.95 46.13
C MET A 27 -50.78 -20.42 46.08
N SER A 28 -49.58 -19.84 45.94
CA SER A 28 -49.39 -18.39 45.85
C SER A 28 -49.94 -17.80 44.56
N THR A 29 -49.76 -18.47 43.42
CA THR A 29 -50.31 -18.01 42.14
C THR A 29 -51.84 -17.88 42.19
N ASN A 30 -52.53 -18.88 42.77
CA ASN A 30 -53.98 -18.84 42.93
C ASN A 30 -54.43 -17.73 43.90
N ALA A 31 -53.66 -17.46 44.96
CA ALA A 31 -53.97 -16.39 45.91
C ALA A 31 -53.92 -15.00 45.25
N PHE A 32 -52.85 -14.70 44.49
CA PHE A 32 -52.72 -13.43 43.78
C PHE A 32 -53.75 -13.26 42.66
N LEU A 33 -53.97 -14.31 41.84
CA LEU A 33 -54.93 -14.25 40.73
C LEU A 33 -56.39 -14.18 41.19
N SER A 34 -56.69 -14.63 42.42
CA SER A 34 -58.04 -14.52 42.99
C SER A 34 -58.37 -13.15 43.57
N ASP A 35 -57.36 -12.29 43.77
CA ASP A 35 -57.55 -10.94 44.33
C ASP A 35 -57.86 -9.93 43.20
N PRO A 36 -59.07 -9.33 43.17
CA PRO A 36 -59.45 -8.39 42.11
C PRO A 36 -58.66 -7.07 42.16
N THR A 37 -57.95 -6.78 43.26
CA THR A 37 -57.12 -5.59 43.40
C THR A 37 -55.69 -5.79 42.87
N PHE A 38 -55.29 -7.04 42.59
CA PHE A 38 -53.98 -7.35 42.04
C PHE A 38 -53.91 -6.89 40.57
N PRO A 39 -52.80 -6.25 40.13
CA PRO A 39 -52.71 -5.76 38.77
C PRO A 39 -52.75 -6.91 37.73
N GLN A 40 -53.75 -6.86 36.85
CA GLN A 40 -54.02 -7.94 35.88
C GLN A 40 -53.07 -7.94 34.68
N ASP A 41 -52.38 -6.83 34.42
CA ASP A 41 -51.47 -6.67 33.27
C ASP A 41 -50.07 -7.25 33.53
N ILE A 42 -49.83 -7.78 34.74
CA ILE A 42 -48.52 -8.31 35.15
C ILE A 42 -48.38 -9.78 34.76
N ASP A 43 -47.24 -10.11 34.15
CA ASP A 43 -46.85 -11.50 33.90
C ASP A 43 -46.32 -12.14 35.21
N LEU A 44 -47.26 -12.55 36.07
CA LEU A 44 -46.95 -13.11 37.38
C LEU A 44 -46.05 -14.36 37.26
N GLN A 45 -46.24 -15.18 36.22
CA GLN A 45 -45.43 -16.40 36.01
C GLN A 45 -43.93 -16.09 35.89
N ARG A 46 -43.61 -14.95 35.28
CA ARG A 46 -42.23 -14.48 35.12
C ARG A 46 -41.61 -13.97 36.43
N MET A 47 -42.43 -13.47 37.35
CA MET A 47 -41.98 -12.91 38.63
C MET A 47 -41.89 -13.92 39.76
N LEU A 48 -42.76 -14.93 39.75
CA LEU A 48 -42.90 -15.94 40.80
C LEU A 48 -41.56 -16.57 41.28
N PRO A 49 -40.58 -16.89 40.42
CA PRO A 49 -39.30 -17.45 40.86
C PRO A 49 -38.49 -16.55 41.82
N PHE A 50 -38.86 -15.28 41.91
CA PHE A 50 -38.18 -14.26 42.71
C PHE A 50 -39.00 -13.79 43.92
N ILE A 51 -40.24 -14.27 44.06
CA ILE A 51 -41.10 -14.00 45.21
C ILE A 51 -40.87 -15.10 46.24
N VAL A 52 -40.19 -14.77 47.33
CA VAL A 52 -39.82 -15.72 48.38
C VAL A 52 -40.72 -15.52 49.59
N PRO A 53 -41.49 -16.53 50.02
CA PRO A 53 -42.27 -16.41 51.25
C PRO A 53 -41.38 -16.35 52.48
N ILE A 54 -41.81 -15.58 53.47
CA ILE A 54 -41.18 -15.56 54.78
C ILE A 54 -41.79 -16.69 55.63
N PRO A 55 -41.02 -17.72 56.03
CA PRO A 55 -41.54 -18.83 56.84
C PRO A 55 -41.98 -18.38 58.24
N ASN A 56 -42.92 -19.13 58.84
CA ASN A 56 -43.43 -18.96 60.21
C ASN A 56 -44.24 -17.68 60.49
N MET A 57 -45.39 -17.57 59.82
CA MET A 57 -46.32 -16.43 59.89
C MET A 57 -47.18 -16.33 61.15
N ASN A 58 -47.32 -17.38 61.95
CA ASN A 58 -48.33 -17.43 63.01
C ASN A 58 -48.07 -16.51 64.22
N ASN A 59 -46.94 -15.79 64.28
CA ASN A 59 -46.54 -14.97 65.44
C ASN A 59 -46.23 -13.49 65.12
N LEU A 60 -46.68 -12.94 63.99
CA LEU A 60 -46.30 -11.56 63.63
C LEU A 60 -47.15 -10.51 64.35
N ILE A 61 -46.47 -9.80 65.26
CA ILE A 61 -46.92 -8.59 65.96
C ILE A 61 -47.18 -7.47 64.91
N PRO A 62 -48.20 -6.61 65.07
CA PRO A 62 -48.50 -5.46 64.19
C PRO A 62 -47.30 -4.54 63.86
N SER A 63 -46.22 -4.58 64.66
CA SER A 63 -44.94 -3.91 64.35
C SER A 63 -44.21 -4.46 63.11
N ALA A 64 -44.57 -5.65 62.61
CA ALA A 64 -43.95 -6.27 61.45
C ALA A 64 -44.46 -5.68 60.11
N THR A 65 -45.72 -5.25 60.06
CA THR A 65 -46.37 -4.68 58.88
C THR A 65 -45.64 -3.43 58.37
N ASN A 66 -45.22 -2.55 59.29
CA ASN A 66 -44.42 -1.36 58.97
C ASN A 66 -43.03 -1.72 58.43
N LYS A 67 -42.42 -2.82 58.90
CA LYS A 67 -41.12 -3.30 58.41
C LYS A 67 -41.22 -3.84 56.98
N TYR A 68 -42.33 -4.52 56.64
CA TYR A 68 -42.56 -5.00 55.28
C TYR A 68 -42.77 -3.85 54.29
N ALA A 69 -43.63 -2.88 54.64
CA ALA A 69 -43.83 -1.69 53.81
C ALA A 69 -42.50 -0.92 53.58
N GLN A 70 -41.67 -0.79 54.62
CA GLN A 70 -40.36 -0.17 54.48
C GLN A 70 -39.41 -0.97 53.55
N ASN A 71 -39.43 -2.29 53.61
CA ASN A 71 -38.65 -3.13 52.71
C ASN A 71 -39.08 -2.95 51.24
N PHE A 72 -40.39 -2.96 50.95
CA PHE A 72 -40.90 -2.74 49.59
C PHE A 72 -40.59 -1.33 49.07
N LYS A 73 -40.56 -0.33 49.95
CA LYS A 73 -40.11 1.04 49.59
C LYS A 73 -38.64 1.05 49.15
N LEU A 74 -37.75 0.42 49.92
CA LEU A 74 -36.32 0.32 49.57
C LEU A 74 -36.10 -0.49 48.28
N VAL A 75 -36.87 -1.55 48.08
CA VAL A 75 -36.85 -2.34 46.83
C VAL A 75 -37.29 -1.48 45.65
N LYS A 76 -38.39 -0.73 45.76
CA LYS A 76 -38.87 0.17 44.71
C LYS A 76 -37.83 1.23 44.34
N GLU A 77 -37.21 1.86 45.34
CA GLU A 77 -36.14 2.85 45.12
C GLU A 77 -34.92 2.24 44.39
N ALA A 78 -34.55 1.00 44.74
CA ALA A 78 -33.47 0.28 44.06
C ALA A 78 -33.82 -0.10 42.61
N LEU A 79 -35.07 -0.50 42.34
CA LEU A 79 -35.55 -0.82 40.99
C LEU A 79 -35.55 0.41 40.07
N ILE A 80 -36.02 1.56 40.58
CA ILE A 80 -35.99 2.83 39.85
C ILE A 80 -34.54 3.24 39.54
N SER A 81 -33.64 3.14 40.52
CA SER A 81 -32.21 3.43 40.30
C SER A 81 -31.56 2.49 39.28
N HIS A 82 -32.02 1.23 39.17
CA HIS A 82 -31.52 0.28 38.18
C HIS A 82 -32.06 0.57 36.78
N GLN A 83 -33.32 1.03 36.69
CA GLN A 83 -33.91 1.50 35.44
C GLN A 83 -33.09 2.63 34.81
N ASP A 84 -32.65 3.61 35.62
CA ASP A 84 -31.79 4.71 35.17
C ASP A 84 -30.40 4.25 34.67
N GLN A 85 -29.91 3.10 35.14
CA GLN A 85 -28.62 2.54 34.75
C GLN A 85 -28.68 1.79 33.41
N LEU A 86 -29.84 1.23 33.05
CA LEU A 86 -30.01 0.45 31.82
C LEU A 86 -29.79 1.25 30.55
N ASP A 87 -30.06 2.56 30.55
CA ASP A 87 -29.83 3.42 29.39
C ASP A 87 -28.35 3.49 28.99
N SER A 88 -27.43 3.29 29.94
CA SER A 88 -25.98 3.26 29.67
C SER A 88 -25.49 1.94 29.05
N PHE A 89 -26.24 0.85 29.18
CA PHE A 89 -25.83 -0.51 28.79
C PHE A 89 -25.66 -0.70 27.28
N ILE A 90 -26.50 -0.05 26.47
CA ILE A 90 -26.36 -0.06 24.99
C ILE A 90 -25.19 0.83 24.56
N LEU A 91 -25.06 2.01 25.16
CA LEU A 91 -24.05 3.03 24.82
C LEU A 91 -22.60 2.54 24.97
N GLU A 92 -22.34 1.62 25.92
CA GLU A 92 -21.03 0.99 26.07
C GLU A 92 -20.62 0.14 24.85
N THR A 93 -21.58 -0.42 24.12
CA THR A 93 -21.34 -1.29 22.95
C THR A 93 -21.07 -0.48 21.68
N THR A 94 -21.66 0.71 21.58
CA THR A 94 -21.58 1.59 20.41
C THR A 94 -20.38 2.54 20.43
N ASN A 95 -19.73 2.73 21.59
CA ASN A 95 -18.54 3.61 21.75
C ASN A 95 -17.23 3.10 21.09
N LEU A 96 -17.28 2.04 20.28
CA LEU A 96 -16.14 1.50 19.52
C LEU A 96 -15.74 2.33 18.28
N ASP A 97 -16.46 3.42 17.98
CA ASP A 97 -16.17 4.33 16.87
C ASP A 97 -14.80 5.06 16.97
N LYS A 98 -14.11 4.97 18.11
CA LYS A 98 -12.73 5.45 18.27
C LYS A 98 -11.75 4.79 17.28
N PHE A 99 -11.95 3.51 16.97
CA PHE A 99 -11.09 2.80 16.00
C PHE A 99 -11.31 3.28 14.55
N ASN A 100 -12.53 3.69 14.21
CA ASN A 100 -12.85 4.22 12.88
C ASN A 100 -12.24 5.61 12.63
N LYS A 101 -11.98 6.42 13.67
CA LYS A 101 -11.34 7.74 13.52
C LYS A 101 -9.84 7.67 13.24
N ILE A 102 -9.15 6.62 13.69
CA ILE A 102 -7.70 6.42 13.44
C ILE A 102 -7.46 5.89 12.00
N LYS A 103 -8.45 5.20 11.43
CA LYS A 103 -8.52 4.61 10.07
C LYS A 103 -8.22 5.57 8.91
N MET A 104 -8.50 6.87 9.08
CA MET A 104 -8.33 7.89 8.03
C MET A 104 -6.88 8.38 7.87
N ARG A 105 -6.00 8.13 8.84
CA ARG A 105 -4.62 8.67 8.80
C ARG A 105 -3.61 7.80 8.06
N TYR A 106 -3.94 6.54 7.74
CA TYR A 106 -2.95 5.55 7.30
C TYR A 106 -3.23 4.90 5.93
N GLN A 107 -4.09 5.50 5.10
CA GLN A 107 -4.43 4.97 3.77
C GLN A 107 -3.32 5.08 2.72
N HIS A 108 -2.21 5.75 3.00
CA HIS A 108 -1.17 6.07 2.00
C HIS A 108 0.17 5.33 2.20
N PHE A 109 0.19 4.15 2.83
CA PHE A 109 1.44 3.41 3.08
C PHE A 109 1.51 2.12 2.25
N ILE A 110 2.57 1.97 1.45
CA ILE A 110 2.80 0.84 0.53
C ILE A 110 4.05 0.06 0.97
N HIS A 111 4.07 -0.46 2.21
CA HIS A 111 4.98 -1.59 2.49
C HIS A 111 4.22 -2.88 2.15
N PRO A 112 4.75 -3.82 1.35
CA PRO A 112 4.00 -5.01 0.93
C PRO A 112 3.37 -5.80 2.09
N GLU A 113 4.14 -6.00 3.17
CA GLU A 113 3.65 -6.67 4.39
C GLU A 113 2.58 -5.84 5.12
N LYS A 114 2.69 -4.50 5.09
CA LYS A 114 1.71 -3.58 5.67
C LYS A 114 0.44 -3.51 4.82
N ASN A 115 0.54 -3.69 3.51
CA ASN A 115 -0.61 -3.80 2.59
C ASN A 115 -1.42 -5.06 2.87
N GLU A 116 -0.75 -6.19 3.11
CA GLU A 116 -1.44 -7.41 3.52
C GLU A 116 -2.11 -7.24 4.89
N ALA A 117 -1.38 -6.69 5.86
CA ALA A 117 -1.93 -6.34 7.18
C ALA A 117 -3.15 -5.41 7.08
N PHE A 118 -3.11 -4.41 6.19
CA PHE A 118 -4.22 -3.50 5.92
C PHE A 118 -5.42 -4.22 5.29
N ARG A 119 -5.20 -5.11 4.33
CA ARG A 119 -6.27 -5.94 3.74
C ARG A 119 -6.94 -6.82 4.80
N ARG A 120 -6.15 -7.49 5.65
CA ARG A 120 -6.65 -8.29 6.78
C ARG A 120 -7.45 -7.43 7.75
N SER A 121 -6.96 -6.25 8.10
CA SER A 121 -7.66 -5.28 8.94
C SER A 121 -9.00 -4.83 8.35
N LYS A 122 -9.05 -4.59 7.02
CA LYS A 122 -10.29 -4.22 6.32
C LYS A 122 -11.35 -5.34 6.40
N ILE A 123 -10.93 -6.59 6.28
CA ILE A 123 -11.79 -7.76 6.41
C ILE A 123 -12.28 -7.91 7.85
N LEU A 124 -11.37 -7.85 8.84
CA LEU A 124 -11.70 -7.92 10.26
C LEU A 124 -12.68 -6.82 10.68
N ASN A 125 -12.52 -5.59 10.19
CA ASN A 125 -13.43 -4.49 10.48
C ASN A 125 -14.84 -4.75 9.92
N LYS A 126 -14.97 -5.32 8.71
CA LYS A 126 -16.28 -5.71 8.18
C LYS A 126 -16.97 -6.74 9.08
N PHE A 127 -16.23 -7.75 9.53
CA PHE A 127 -16.75 -8.74 10.48
C PHE A 127 -17.10 -8.09 11.80
N GLN A 128 -16.22 -7.27 12.36
CA GLN A 128 -16.44 -6.57 13.63
C GLN A 128 -17.73 -5.75 13.59
N LYS A 129 -17.94 -4.94 12.55
CA LYS A 129 -19.19 -4.17 12.38
C LYS A 129 -20.43 -5.07 12.35
N SER A 130 -20.39 -6.15 11.55
CA SER A 130 -21.51 -7.08 11.43
C SER A 130 -21.84 -7.77 12.76
N TYR A 131 -20.84 -8.18 13.53
CA TYR A 131 -21.05 -8.82 14.83
C TYR A 131 -21.47 -7.80 15.91
N THR A 132 -20.95 -6.57 15.90
CA THR A 132 -21.41 -5.49 16.77
C THR A 132 -22.91 -5.25 16.58
N GLU A 133 -23.39 -5.14 15.35
CA GLU A 133 -24.83 -4.94 15.06
C GLU A 133 -25.69 -6.09 15.61
N LYS A 134 -25.22 -7.33 15.49
CA LYS A 134 -25.92 -8.51 16.04
C LYS A 134 -25.95 -8.48 17.57
N VAL A 135 -24.82 -8.17 18.21
CA VAL A 135 -24.73 -8.08 19.68
C VAL A 135 -25.60 -6.95 20.23
N VAL A 136 -25.64 -5.80 19.55
CA VAL A 136 -26.54 -4.69 19.90
C VAL A 136 -27.99 -5.16 19.90
N LYS A 137 -28.44 -5.89 18.87
CA LYS A 137 -29.81 -6.44 18.83
C LYS A 137 -30.11 -7.39 19.99
N VAL A 138 -29.16 -8.25 20.37
CA VAL A 138 -29.33 -9.15 21.53
C VAL A 138 -29.41 -8.35 22.82
N ARG A 139 -28.57 -7.32 22.97
CA ARG A 139 -28.60 -6.41 24.14
C ARG A 139 -29.90 -5.62 24.21
N GLU A 140 -30.40 -5.09 23.11
CA GLU A 140 -31.71 -4.42 23.01
C GLU A 140 -32.84 -5.36 23.46
N ALA A 141 -32.83 -6.61 22.99
CA ALA A 141 -33.81 -7.59 23.41
C ALA A 141 -33.72 -7.90 24.92
N VAL A 142 -32.50 -8.05 25.47
CA VAL A 142 -32.29 -8.22 26.91
C VAL A 142 -32.75 -7.01 27.70
N GLN A 143 -32.42 -5.79 27.26
CA GLN A 143 -32.83 -4.56 27.92
C GLN A 143 -34.36 -4.43 27.94
N ASN A 144 -35.02 -4.67 26.80
CA ASN A 144 -36.49 -4.66 26.73
C ASN A 144 -37.12 -5.68 27.68
N ASP A 145 -36.55 -6.88 27.74
CA ASP A 145 -36.99 -7.93 28.66
C ASP A 145 -36.80 -7.50 30.12
N VAL A 146 -35.66 -6.89 30.47
CA VAL A 146 -35.37 -6.40 31.82
C VAL A 146 -36.26 -5.21 32.20
N ILE A 147 -36.47 -4.25 31.31
CA ILE A 147 -37.36 -3.09 31.52
C ILE A 147 -38.78 -3.56 31.79
N LYS A 148 -39.28 -4.53 31.01
CA LYS A 148 -40.61 -5.11 31.24
C LYS A 148 -40.69 -5.75 32.62
N LEU A 149 -39.69 -6.57 32.98
CA LEU A 149 -39.64 -7.20 34.30
C LEU A 149 -39.53 -6.17 35.43
N LEU A 150 -38.76 -5.09 35.26
CA LEU A 150 -38.66 -3.99 36.23
C LEU A 150 -40.01 -3.31 36.43
N SER A 151 -40.73 -3.01 35.35
CA SER A 151 -42.07 -2.42 35.40
C SER A 151 -43.03 -3.30 36.19
N ASP A 152 -43.07 -4.59 35.88
CA ASP A 152 -43.88 -5.59 36.58
C ASP A 152 -43.53 -5.63 38.08
N PHE A 153 -42.23 -5.66 38.41
CA PHE A 153 -41.75 -5.62 39.80
C PHE A 153 -42.15 -4.34 40.55
N ILE A 154 -42.08 -3.18 39.91
CA ILE A 154 -42.47 -1.90 40.51
C ILE A 154 -43.98 -1.92 40.81
N MET A 155 -44.82 -2.39 39.89
CA MET A 155 -46.26 -2.48 40.09
C MET A 155 -46.63 -3.45 41.22
N VAL A 156 -45.97 -4.61 41.30
CA VAL A 156 -46.15 -5.54 42.42
C VAL A 156 -45.68 -4.93 43.75
N CYS A 157 -44.56 -4.18 43.76
CA CYS A 157 -44.12 -3.47 44.96
C CYS A 157 -45.14 -2.43 45.42
N GLU A 158 -45.75 -1.68 44.49
CA GLU A 158 -46.80 -0.72 44.81
C GLU A 158 -48.04 -1.39 45.40
N TRP A 159 -48.44 -2.52 44.84
CA TRP A 159 -49.52 -3.31 45.40
C TRP A 159 -49.19 -3.85 46.79
N PHE A 160 -47.97 -4.37 47.03
CA PHE A 160 -47.53 -4.82 48.36
C PHE A 160 -47.38 -3.69 49.39
N LEU A 161 -47.11 -2.45 48.94
CA LEU A 161 -47.12 -1.28 49.83
C LEU A 161 -48.54 -0.97 50.34
N GLN A 162 -49.56 -1.19 49.50
CA GLN A 162 -50.97 -0.99 49.84
C GLN A 162 -51.56 -2.20 50.57
N ASN A 163 -51.05 -3.39 50.26
CA ASN A 163 -51.46 -4.68 50.80
C ASN A 163 -50.24 -5.41 51.34
N PRO A 164 -49.74 -5.08 52.56
CA PRO A 164 -48.54 -5.70 53.09
C PRO A 164 -48.71 -7.21 53.25
N GLN A 165 -47.89 -7.95 52.52
CA GLN A 165 -47.87 -9.41 52.54
C GLN A 165 -46.48 -9.91 52.97
N PRO A 166 -46.39 -11.14 53.50
CA PRO A 166 -45.14 -11.69 54.05
C PRO A 166 -44.22 -12.30 52.97
N TYR A 167 -43.94 -11.52 51.94
CA TYR A 167 -43.06 -11.92 50.86
C TYR A 167 -41.80 -11.04 50.87
N PHE A 168 -40.71 -11.63 50.42
CA PHE A 168 -39.51 -10.92 50.04
C PHE A 168 -39.32 -11.03 48.53
N LEU A 169 -38.88 -9.95 47.89
CA LEU A 169 -38.54 -9.92 46.47
C LEU A 169 -37.03 -10.03 46.34
N ASP A 170 -36.54 -11.13 45.76
CA ASP A 170 -35.12 -11.31 45.47
C ASP A 170 -34.71 -10.55 44.20
N VAL A 171 -34.58 -9.23 44.36
CA VAL A 171 -34.14 -8.30 43.30
C VAL A 171 -32.78 -8.70 42.72
N SER A 172 -31.88 -9.22 43.56
CA SER A 172 -30.53 -9.60 43.14
C SER A 172 -30.52 -10.78 42.17
N ARG A 173 -31.46 -11.70 42.34
CA ARG A 173 -31.67 -12.84 41.44
C ARG A 173 -32.52 -12.46 40.23
N ALA A 174 -33.46 -11.55 40.38
CA ALA A 174 -34.33 -11.06 39.30
C ALA A 174 -33.58 -10.23 38.26
N PHE A 175 -32.57 -9.47 38.70
CA PHE A 175 -31.79 -8.56 37.86
C PHE A 175 -30.29 -8.87 37.96
N PRO A 176 -29.83 -10.01 37.41
CA PRO A 176 -28.40 -10.30 37.32
C PRO A 176 -27.73 -9.37 36.30
N ASN A 177 -26.40 -9.29 36.34
CA ASN A 177 -25.64 -8.44 35.42
C ASN A 177 -26.03 -8.70 33.95
N GLU A 178 -26.36 -7.65 33.23
CA GLU A 178 -26.94 -7.67 31.89
C GLU A 178 -25.98 -8.28 30.86
N ASN A 179 -24.67 -8.19 31.10
CA ASN A 179 -23.69 -8.89 30.27
C ASN A 179 -23.78 -10.41 30.44
N ILE A 180 -24.09 -10.90 31.64
CA ILE A 180 -24.26 -12.34 31.91
C ILE A 180 -25.54 -12.84 31.23
N ILE A 181 -26.62 -12.07 31.29
CA ILE A 181 -27.88 -12.40 30.60
C ILE A 181 -27.65 -12.43 29.09
N THR A 182 -26.99 -11.41 28.54
CA THR A 182 -26.66 -11.30 27.11
C THR A 182 -25.81 -12.48 26.65
N PHE A 183 -24.78 -12.86 27.41
CA PHE A 183 -23.95 -14.03 27.12
C PHE A 183 -24.73 -15.34 27.20
N SER A 184 -25.65 -15.48 28.15
CA SER A 184 -26.45 -16.70 28.31
C SER A 184 -27.48 -16.85 27.19
N ARG A 185 -27.99 -15.73 26.65
CA ARG A 185 -28.97 -15.70 25.55
C ARG A 185 -28.38 -16.13 24.21
N ASP A 186 -27.16 -15.70 23.91
CA ASP A 186 -26.46 -16.10 22.69
C ASP A 186 -24.94 -16.25 22.93
N ARG A 187 -24.58 -17.39 23.52
CA ARG A 187 -23.21 -17.70 23.92
C ARG A 187 -22.24 -17.72 22.74
N GLU A 188 -22.71 -18.22 21.61
CA GLU A 188 -21.86 -18.42 20.42
C GLU A 188 -21.59 -17.08 19.74
N LEU A 189 -22.61 -16.23 19.58
CA LEU A 189 -22.44 -14.89 19.05
C LEU A 189 -21.45 -14.07 19.89
N ILE A 190 -21.57 -14.09 21.22
CA ILE A 190 -20.70 -13.30 22.10
C ILE A 190 -19.26 -13.82 22.09
N LYS A 191 -19.05 -15.15 22.01
CA LYS A 191 -17.70 -15.73 21.81
C LYS A 191 -17.08 -15.26 20.49
N GLN A 192 -17.83 -15.33 19.40
CA GLN A 192 -17.37 -14.93 18.07
C GLN A 192 -17.07 -13.43 18.01
N TYR A 193 -17.94 -12.60 18.59
CA TYR A 193 -17.73 -11.15 18.74
C TYR A 193 -16.44 -10.83 19.49
N ASN A 194 -16.21 -11.48 20.63
CA ASN A 194 -14.99 -11.27 21.43
C ASN A 194 -13.72 -11.73 20.68
N ALA A 195 -13.77 -12.86 19.98
CA ALA A 195 -12.66 -13.35 19.17
C ALA A 195 -12.32 -12.38 18.02
N ILE A 196 -13.33 -11.83 17.33
CA ILE A 196 -13.14 -10.85 16.26
C ILE A 196 -12.57 -9.54 16.81
N ASN A 197 -13.06 -9.06 17.96
CA ASN A 197 -12.52 -7.87 18.61
C ASN A 197 -11.05 -8.05 19.01
N TYR A 198 -10.71 -9.22 19.56
CA TYR A 198 -9.35 -9.56 19.92
C TYR A 198 -8.44 -9.58 18.68
N ALA A 199 -8.84 -10.28 17.62
CA ALA A 199 -8.10 -10.35 16.37
C ALA A 199 -7.95 -8.96 15.70
N ALA A 200 -9.00 -8.14 15.72
CA ALA A 200 -8.95 -6.77 15.19
C ALA A 200 -7.97 -5.90 15.99
N LYS A 201 -7.94 -6.04 17.32
CA LYS A 201 -6.99 -5.35 18.19
C LYS A 201 -5.55 -5.80 17.94
N GLU A 202 -5.28 -7.11 17.90
CA GLU A 202 -3.94 -7.61 17.60
C GLU A 202 -3.45 -7.16 16.22
N GLN A 203 -4.32 -7.21 15.21
CA GLN A 203 -3.98 -6.74 13.87
C GLN A 203 -3.66 -5.24 13.86
N PHE A 204 -4.38 -4.45 14.66
CA PHE A 204 -4.10 -3.02 14.83
C PHE A 204 -2.78 -2.79 15.55
N ASP A 205 -2.54 -3.47 16.67
CA ASP A 205 -1.29 -3.36 17.44
C ASP A 205 -0.09 -3.76 16.56
N TYR A 206 -0.22 -4.83 15.77
CA TYR A 206 0.77 -5.23 14.76
C TYR A 206 1.01 -4.14 13.72
N MET A 207 -0.06 -3.51 13.19
CA MET A 207 0.07 -2.39 12.25
C MET A 207 0.79 -1.18 12.86
N MET A 208 0.64 -0.95 14.16
CA MET A 208 1.30 0.13 14.90
C MET A 208 2.76 -0.17 15.23
N MET A 209 3.18 -1.44 15.21
CA MET A 209 4.58 -1.84 15.41
C MET A 209 5.45 -1.60 14.17
N PHE A 210 4.85 -1.42 12.99
CA PHE A 210 5.63 -1.05 11.81
C PHE A 210 6.22 0.35 12.02
N PRO A 211 7.55 0.51 11.91
CA PRO A 211 8.16 1.83 12.01
C PRO A 211 7.53 2.76 10.96
N GLU A 212 7.23 3.99 11.36
CA GLU A 212 6.86 5.01 10.40
C GLU A 212 8.07 5.24 9.48
N LEU A 213 7.96 4.75 8.24
CA LEU A 213 8.91 5.10 7.20
C LEU A 213 8.94 6.63 7.09
N PHE A 214 10.14 7.17 6.97
CA PHE A 214 10.38 8.60 6.80
C PHE A 214 9.99 9.49 8.00
N SER A 215 10.03 8.99 9.24
CA SER A 215 9.62 9.77 10.43
C SER A 215 10.51 10.99 10.72
N VAL A 216 11.80 10.91 10.39
CA VAL A 216 12.82 11.92 10.70
C VAL A 216 13.18 12.72 9.45
N ASP A 217 12.80 14.00 9.45
CA ASP A 217 12.98 14.94 8.34
C ASP A 217 14.45 15.06 7.85
N GLU A 218 15.42 15.00 8.77
CA GLU A 218 16.85 14.97 8.42
C GLU A 218 17.26 13.69 7.68
N GLN A 219 16.78 12.53 8.12
CA GLN A 219 17.07 11.26 7.44
C GLN A 219 16.41 11.21 6.06
N ASN A 220 15.23 11.81 5.90
CA ASN A 220 14.54 11.89 4.62
C ASN A 220 15.30 12.75 3.61
N ARG A 221 15.78 13.92 4.05
CA ARG A 221 16.66 14.76 3.22
C ARG A 221 17.92 14.02 2.82
N LEU A 222 18.58 13.35 3.77
CA LEU A 222 19.78 12.58 3.50
C LEU A 222 19.51 11.42 2.53
N PHE A 223 18.37 10.74 2.68
CA PHE A 223 17.93 9.69 1.76
C PHE A 223 17.70 10.23 0.34
N LEU A 224 16.98 11.35 0.20
CA LEU A 224 16.78 12.01 -1.10
C LEU A 224 18.11 12.43 -1.73
N LYS A 225 18.97 13.09 -0.95
CA LYS A 225 20.32 13.50 -1.37
C LYS A 225 21.15 12.32 -1.86
N ASN A 226 21.24 11.26 -1.06
CA ASN A 226 21.99 10.05 -1.43
C ASN A 226 21.43 9.39 -2.69
N SER A 227 20.11 9.44 -2.90
CA SER A 227 19.48 8.91 -4.11
C SER A 227 19.86 9.73 -5.35
N ILE A 228 19.89 11.07 -5.23
CA ILE A 228 20.34 11.97 -6.30
C ILE A 228 21.82 11.77 -6.59
N ASP A 229 22.67 11.73 -5.57
CA ASP A 229 24.11 11.54 -5.71
C ASP A 229 24.44 10.17 -6.35
N LEU A 230 23.69 9.13 -5.98
CA LEU A 230 23.79 7.81 -6.60
C LEU A 230 23.44 7.87 -8.10
N ALA A 231 22.34 8.52 -8.47
CA ALA A 231 21.94 8.70 -9.86
C ALA A 231 22.98 9.49 -10.67
N LEU A 232 23.50 10.58 -10.11
CA LEU A 232 24.58 11.37 -10.72
C LEU A 232 25.84 10.52 -10.96
N SER A 233 26.19 9.64 -10.02
CA SER A 233 27.35 8.74 -10.16
C SER A 233 27.16 7.65 -11.23
N GLN A 234 25.91 7.33 -11.58
CA GLN A 234 25.55 6.29 -12.55
C GLN A 234 25.15 6.85 -13.93
N ARG A 235 25.18 8.18 -14.11
CA ARG A 235 24.87 8.80 -15.40
C ARG A 235 25.83 8.32 -16.48
N LYS A 236 25.33 8.17 -17.71
CA LYS A 236 26.17 7.81 -18.86
C LYS A 236 26.92 9.05 -19.38
N ALA A 237 28.08 8.84 -20.02
CA ALA A 237 28.80 9.94 -20.65
C ALA A 237 27.89 10.71 -21.62
N ASP A 238 27.94 12.04 -21.56
CA ASP A 238 27.17 12.96 -22.41
C ASP A 238 25.65 12.90 -22.25
N THR A 239 25.15 12.31 -21.16
CA THR A 239 23.72 12.25 -20.86
C THR A 239 23.46 12.29 -19.34
N LEU A 240 22.32 12.85 -18.95
CA LEU A 240 21.86 12.87 -17.55
C LEU A 240 20.95 11.68 -17.23
N TYR A 241 20.69 10.79 -18.20
CA TYR A 241 19.95 9.57 -17.98
C TYR A 241 20.80 8.53 -17.22
N PHE A 242 20.15 7.84 -16.30
CA PHE A 242 20.66 6.70 -15.54
C PHE A 242 19.60 5.60 -15.54
N GLU A 243 20.03 4.33 -15.44
CA GLU A 243 19.11 3.19 -15.38
C GLU A 243 18.33 3.18 -14.04
N PRO A 244 17.13 2.58 -13.97
CA PRO A 244 16.35 2.53 -12.74
C PRO A 244 17.15 2.03 -11.52
N LEU A 245 17.10 2.80 -10.42
CA LEU A 245 17.85 2.48 -9.21
C LEU A 245 17.02 1.65 -8.22
N GLN A 246 17.69 0.80 -7.44
CA GLN A 246 17.04 0.01 -6.38
C GLN A 246 16.37 0.87 -5.30
N CYS A 247 16.85 2.11 -5.10
CA CYS A 247 16.27 3.03 -4.12
C CYS A 247 14.96 3.68 -4.60
N GLU A 248 14.62 3.58 -5.89
CA GLU A 248 13.43 4.25 -6.46
C GLU A 248 12.13 3.79 -5.82
N GLU A 249 12.00 2.50 -5.47
CA GLU A 249 10.82 2.01 -4.77
C GLU A 249 10.59 2.78 -3.47
N ASN A 250 11.61 2.88 -2.62
CA ASN A 250 11.56 3.65 -1.38
C ASN A 250 11.40 5.16 -1.62
N LEU A 251 11.96 5.68 -2.72
CA LEU A 251 11.79 7.07 -3.11
C LEU A 251 10.34 7.39 -3.49
N PHE A 252 9.67 6.48 -4.20
CA PHE A 252 8.26 6.62 -4.55
C PHE A 252 7.36 6.48 -3.32
N LEU A 253 7.74 5.64 -2.35
CA LEU A 253 7.10 5.60 -1.03
C LEU A 253 7.27 6.92 -0.29
N PHE A 254 8.48 7.50 -0.33
CA PHE A 254 8.75 8.79 0.27
C PHE A 254 7.86 9.87 -0.35
N PHE A 255 7.77 9.96 -1.68
CA PHE A 255 6.94 10.94 -2.38
C PHE A 255 5.47 10.92 -1.92
N GLN A 256 4.93 9.73 -1.66
CA GLN A 256 3.55 9.53 -1.18
C GLN A 256 3.38 9.63 0.35
N SER A 257 4.47 9.76 1.10
CA SER A 257 4.43 9.85 2.55
C SER A 257 3.96 11.24 3.02
N SER A 258 3.36 11.29 4.22
CA SER A 258 3.00 12.56 4.91
C SER A 258 4.19 13.49 5.20
N LYS A 259 5.40 13.02 4.92
CA LYS A 259 6.68 13.68 5.20
C LYS A 259 7.33 14.21 3.93
N SER A 260 6.82 13.84 2.75
CA SER A 260 7.27 14.39 1.49
C SER A 260 6.72 15.81 1.28
N PRO A 261 7.55 16.74 0.79
CA PRO A 261 7.11 18.11 0.53
C PRO A 261 6.15 18.21 -0.66
N ILE A 262 6.07 17.17 -1.52
CA ILE A 262 5.22 17.15 -2.71
C ILE A 262 3.92 16.35 -2.53
N LEU A 263 3.61 15.85 -1.33
CA LEU A 263 2.40 15.04 -1.11
C LEU A 263 1.13 15.79 -1.52
N HIS A 264 1.04 17.08 -1.22
CA HIS A 264 -0.11 17.91 -1.58
C HIS A 264 -0.35 17.95 -3.10
N LEU A 265 0.73 18.04 -3.90
CA LEU A 265 0.66 18.00 -5.36
C LEU A 265 0.16 16.65 -5.90
N ILE A 266 0.42 15.56 -5.18
CA ILE A 266 -0.05 14.22 -5.54
C ILE A 266 -1.54 14.08 -5.18
N GLN A 267 -1.95 14.56 -4.01
CA GLN A 267 -3.33 14.45 -3.52
C GLN A 267 -4.33 15.26 -4.35
N GLU A 268 -3.89 16.37 -4.94
CA GLU A 268 -4.69 17.17 -5.86
C GLU A 268 -4.99 16.43 -7.19
N ASN A 269 -4.34 15.28 -7.45
CA ASN A 269 -4.55 14.40 -8.61
C ASN A 269 -4.53 15.12 -9.96
N SER A 270 -3.86 16.26 -10.03
CA SER A 270 -3.82 17.19 -11.15
C SER A 270 -2.61 16.93 -12.06
N PHE A 271 -2.30 15.66 -12.34
CA PHE A 271 -1.30 15.36 -13.37
C PHE A 271 -1.73 15.85 -14.77
N GLY A 272 -3.01 16.22 -14.93
CA GLY A 272 -3.57 16.62 -16.22
C GLY A 272 -3.92 15.43 -17.10
N ASN A 273 -4.42 15.73 -18.30
CA ASN A 273 -4.68 14.75 -19.35
C ASN A 273 -3.76 14.91 -20.56
N ASP A 274 -3.00 16.00 -20.63
CA ASP A 274 -2.05 16.25 -21.70
C ASP A 274 -0.59 16.19 -21.19
N SER A 275 0.35 16.09 -22.13
CA SER A 275 1.77 16.00 -21.81
C SER A 275 2.35 17.31 -21.24
N ALA A 276 1.73 18.46 -21.53
CA ALA A 276 2.20 19.76 -21.06
C ALA A 276 1.94 19.94 -19.55
N ASP A 277 0.77 19.53 -19.08
CA ASP A 277 0.38 19.54 -17.67
C ASP A 277 1.30 18.64 -16.85
N VAL A 278 1.54 17.41 -17.29
CA VAL A 278 2.45 16.46 -16.63
C VAL A 278 3.87 17.04 -16.57
N LEU A 279 4.37 17.63 -17.66
CA LEU A 279 5.69 18.26 -17.69
C LEU A 279 5.78 19.43 -16.70
N ASN A 280 4.74 20.26 -16.61
CA ASN A 280 4.70 21.37 -15.68
C ASN A 280 4.65 20.88 -14.22
N TRP A 281 3.88 19.81 -13.97
CA TRP A 281 3.82 19.15 -12.67
C TRP A 281 5.20 18.62 -12.25
N ILE A 282 5.89 17.89 -13.13
CA ILE A 282 7.24 17.34 -12.88
C ILE A 282 8.22 18.47 -12.55
N LYS A 283 8.21 19.55 -13.33
CA LYS A 283 9.08 20.72 -13.10
C LYS A 283 8.82 21.38 -11.74
N ASN A 284 7.55 21.57 -11.38
CA ASN A 284 7.19 22.17 -10.10
C ASN A 284 7.61 21.27 -8.92
N ALA A 285 7.28 19.98 -8.98
CA ALA A 285 7.65 19.01 -7.95
C ALA A 285 9.17 18.87 -7.82
N ALA A 286 9.92 18.92 -8.93
CA ALA A 286 11.38 18.85 -8.92
C ALA A 286 12.00 20.05 -8.18
N ASN A 287 11.48 21.26 -8.41
CA ASN A 287 11.94 22.46 -7.71
C ASN A 287 11.69 22.36 -6.20
N ILE A 288 10.50 21.90 -5.79
CA ILE A 288 10.16 21.74 -4.37
C ILE A 288 11.08 20.71 -3.69
N LEU A 289 11.35 19.58 -4.36
CA LEU A 289 12.25 18.55 -3.83
C LEU A 289 13.70 19.04 -3.76
N LEU A 290 14.16 19.83 -4.74
CA LEU A 290 15.49 20.42 -4.76
C LEU A 290 15.65 21.46 -3.63
N GLU A 291 14.64 22.30 -3.39
CA GLU A 291 14.62 23.22 -2.24
C GLU A 291 14.62 22.46 -0.91
N TYR A 292 13.87 21.36 -0.84
CA TYR A 292 13.83 20.50 0.35
C TYR A 292 15.18 19.85 0.64
N GLU A 293 15.88 19.36 -0.39
CA GLU A 293 17.21 18.77 -0.29
C GLU A 293 18.26 19.79 0.17
N ASN A 294 18.22 21.00 -0.38
CA ASN A 294 19.18 22.07 -0.08
C ASN A 294 18.89 22.84 1.20
N LYS A 295 17.75 22.58 1.86
CA LYS A 295 17.39 23.27 3.10
C LYS A 295 18.48 23.01 4.14
N PRO A 296 19.14 24.05 4.69
CA PRO A 296 20.18 23.85 5.68
C PRO A 296 19.58 23.07 6.84
N LEU A 297 20.30 22.03 7.25
CA LEU A 297 20.06 21.40 8.54
C LEU A 297 20.15 22.52 9.56
N ASN A 298 19.00 23.01 10.02
CA ASN A 298 18.96 23.98 11.09
C ASN A 298 19.75 23.35 12.21
N GLN A 299 21.00 23.80 12.41
CA GLN A 299 21.82 23.43 13.54
C GLN A 299 20.92 23.70 14.71
N SER A 300 20.43 22.63 15.33
CA SER A 300 19.48 22.73 16.42
C SER A 300 20.11 23.74 17.35
N LYS A 301 19.47 24.90 17.52
CA LYS A 301 19.85 25.81 18.60
C LYS A 301 19.70 24.94 19.82
N SER A 302 20.83 24.42 20.32
CA SER A 302 20.89 23.66 21.55
C SER A 302 20.06 24.46 22.54
N PRO A 303 19.07 23.87 23.22
CA PRO A 303 18.28 24.61 24.18
C PRO A 303 19.28 25.29 25.11
N LYS A 304 19.27 26.64 25.13
CA LYS A 304 20.19 27.45 25.93
C LYS A 304 20.18 26.83 27.32
N SER A 305 21.29 26.22 27.72
CA SER A 305 21.48 25.72 29.07
C SER A 305 21.21 26.89 30.00
N MET A 306 20.09 26.82 30.71
CA MET A 306 19.76 27.76 31.76
C MET A 306 20.88 27.61 32.80
N LYS A 307 21.78 28.60 32.86
CA LYS A 307 22.85 28.65 33.85
C LYS A 307 22.21 28.71 35.23
N THR A 308 22.13 27.58 35.91
CA THR A 308 22.04 27.54 37.38
C THR A 308 23.47 27.51 37.91
N SER A 309 23.91 28.65 38.41
CA SER A 309 25.09 28.81 39.23
C SER A 309 24.80 28.32 40.65
N HIS A 310 25.45 27.23 41.09
CA HIS A 310 25.93 26.96 42.46
C HIS A 310 26.86 25.73 42.37
N SER A 311 28.18 25.93 42.39
CA SER A 311 29.05 25.90 43.59
C SER A 311 29.23 24.50 44.21
N SER A 312 30.28 23.81 43.73
CA SER A 312 31.31 23.05 44.48
C SER A 312 30.90 22.12 45.63
N ASN A 313 31.21 20.81 45.51
CA ASN A 313 32.41 20.23 46.13
C ASN A 313 32.67 18.77 45.73
N SER A 314 33.95 18.42 45.84
CA SER A 314 34.69 17.21 45.46
C SER A 314 34.29 15.90 46.15
N LEU A 315 34.58 14.75 45.53
CA LEU A 315 35.71 13.87 45.89
C LEU A 315 35.86 12.65 44.97
N ASN A 316 37.10 12.17 44.95
CA ASN A 316 37.77 11.27 44.00
C ASN A 316 37.45 9.77 44.15
N THR A 317 38.10 9.00 43.25
CA THR A 317 38.54 7.59 43.28
C THR A 317 37.59 6.59 42.60
N SER A 318 38.01 5.63 41.77
CA SER A 318 39.32 5.24 41.21
C SER A 318 39.13 4.05 40.25
N ASN A 319 39.96 3.99 39.19
CA ASN A 319 40.54 2.80 38.52
C ASN A 319 39.72 1.52 38.29
N SER A 320 39.55 1.12 37.03
CA SER A 320 40.32 0.00 36.42
C SER A 320 39.91 -0.29 34.96
N PRO A 321 40.76 -0.98 34.16
CA PRO A 321 40.74 -0.98 32.70
C PRO A 321 40.28 -2.32 32.05
N SER A 322 40.29 -2.32 30.72
CA SER A 322 40.31 -3.46 29.76
C SER A 322 38.96 -3.87 29.12
N ASN A 323 38.87 -3.69 27.79
CA ASN A 323 38.78 -4.73 26.73
C ASN A 323 37.34 -5.23 26.51
N GLN A 324 36.74 -5.33 25.31
CA GLN A 324 37.24 -5.54 23.96
C GLN A 324 36.13 -5.23 22.93
N ASN A 325 36.54 -4.77 21.74
CA ASN A 325 35.98 -5.02 20.41
C ASN A 325 34.47 -4.97 20.16
N THR A 326 34.03 -3.93 19.45
CA THR A 326 33.13 -4.14 18.30
C THR A 326 33.30 -3.00 17.29
N HIS A 327 33.51 -3.37 16.03
CA HIS A 327 33.70 -2.49 14.89
C HIS A 327 32.63 -1.40 14.81
N GLN A 328 33.00 -0.16 15.10
CA GLN A 328 32.27 1.01 14.64
C GLN A 328 33.07 1.66 13.53
N ASN A 329 32.47 1.68 12.33
CA ASN A 329 32.88 2.50 11.22
C ASN A 329 32.88 3.97 11.67
N SER A 330 34.07 4.49 11.93
CA SER A 330 34.33 5.91 12.06
C SER A 330 34.13 6.56 10.69
N LEU A 331 32.91 7.03 10.41
CA LEU A 331 32.69 8.09 9.44
C LEU A 331 33.34 9.35 10.01
N SER A 332 34.58 9.57 9.58
CA SER A 332 35.29 10.81 9.75
C SER A 332 34.44 11.94 9.17
N SER A 333 34.07 12.87 10.04
CA SER A 333 33.50 14.16 9.74
C SER A 333 34.46 14.98 8.86
N THR A 334 34.39 14.77 7.55
CA THR A 334 35.01 15.65 6.56
C THR A 334 34.02 16.77 6.21
N ASN A 335 34.33 17.96 6.74
CA ASN A 335 34.18 19.27 6.13
C ASN A 335 32.83 19.60 5.43
N LEU A 336 31.96 20.28 6.17
CA LEU A 336 30.99 21.24 5.61
C LEU A 336 31.77 22.38 4.93
N SER A 337 32.15 22.21 3.67
CA SER A 337 32.68 23.29 2.84
C SER A 337 32.32 23.10 1.36
N ASN A 338 31.05 22.86 1.04
CA ASN A 338 30.55 22.96 -0.33
C ASN A 338 29.31 23.86 -0.31
N LEU A 339 29.52 25.15 -0.58
CA LEU A 339 28.45 26.12 -0.82
C LEU A 339 28.67 26.86 -2.16
N ASN A 340 29.55 26.31 -3.00
CA ASN A 340 29.80 26.74 -4.37
C ASN A 340 29.54 25.57 -5.32
N ASP A 341 28.41 24.86 -5.15
CA ASP A 341 27.95 23.97 -6.21
C ASP A 341 27.73 24.85 -7.45
N SER A 342 28.39 24.50 -8.55
CA SER A 342 28.26 25.25 -9.79
C SER A 342 26.78 25.31 -10.21
N ILE A 343 26.36 26.38 -10.90
CA ILE A 343 25.00 26.47 -11.46
C ILE A 343 24.65 25.20 -12.26
N ASP A 344 25.63 24.62 -12.95
CA ASP A 344 25.52 23.37 -13.70
C ASP A 344 25.18 22.16 -12.81
N ASP A 345 25.66 22.12 -11.56
CA ASP A 345 25.39 21.01 -10.63
C ASP A 345 23.95 21.08 -10.10
N ILE A 346 23.45 22.28 -9.82
CA ILE A 346 22.05 22.50 -9.42
C ILE A 346 21.11 22.09 -10.56
N GLU A 347 21.46 22.42 -11.79
CA GLU A 347 20.69 22.02 -12.98
C GLU A 347 20.66 20.51 -13.16
N ASP A 348 21.83 19.86 -13.08
CA ASP A 348 21.96 18.41 -13.19
C ASP A 348 21.11 17.70 -12.13
N ARG A 349 21.21 18.13 -10.86
CA ARG A 349 20.38 17.62 -9.75
C ARG A 349 18.89 17.76 -10.04
N ARG A 350 18.46 18.91 -10.56
CA ARG A 350 17.06 19.15 -10.91
C ARG A 350 16.58 18.18 -12.00
N ILE A 351 17.41 17.93 -13.01
CA ILE A 351 17.08 16.99 -14.09
C ILE A 351 16.99 15.56 -13.54
N ILE A 352 17.91 15.14 -12.67
CA ILE A 352 17.88 13.84 -12.01
C ILE A 352 16.60 13.66 -11.18
N ILE A 353 16.22 14.65 -10.37
CA ILE A 353 14.95 14.63 -9.62
C ILE A 353 13.77 14.52 -10.58
N SER A 354 13.81 15.24 -11.69
CA SER A 354 12.75 15.20 -12.70
C SER A 354 12.62 13.82 -13.36
N ILE A 355 13.73 13.09 -13.57
CA ILE A 355 13.72 11.72 -14.07
C ILE A 355 13.04 10.78 -13.07
N PHE A 356 13.38 10.87 -11.77
CA PHE A 356 12.69 10.10 -10.73
C PHE A 356 11.18 10.39 -10.70
N LEU A 357 10.80 11.67 -10.81
CA LEU A 357 9.40 12.07 -10.83
C LEU A 357 8.68 11.61 -12.09
N ALA A 358 9.33 11.61 -13.26
CA ALA A 358 8.76 11.06 -14.48
C ALA A 358 8.41 9.58 -14.28
N ARG A 359 9.38 8.75 -13.85
CA ARG A 359 9.13 7.33 -13.55
C ARG A 359 8.00 7.14 -12.55
N PHE A 360 8.04 7.90 -11.45
CA PHE A 360 6.98 7.88 -10.43
C PHE A 360 5.59 8.18 -11.01
N VAL A 361 5.45 9.22 -11.83
CA VAL A 361 4.15 9.62 -12.41
C VAL A 361 3.61 8.54 -13.35
N PHE A 362 4.45 7.98 -14.21
CA PHE A 362 4.05 6.93 -15.16
C PHE A 362 3.68 5.63 -14.43
N ASP A 363 4.44 5.25 -13.40
CA ASP A 363 4.14 4.05 -12.59
C ASP A 363 2.86 4.22 -11.77
N LEU A 364 2.68 5.38 -11.13
CA LEU A 364 1.50 5.67 -10.31
C LEU A 364 0.21 5.70 -11.13
N ASN A 365 0.29 6.21 -12.36
CA ASN A 365 -0.88 6.41 -13.21
C ASN A 365 -1.07 5.31 -14.26
N TYR A 366 -0.27 4.24 -14.26
CA TYR A 366 -0.49 3.12 -15.18
C TYR A 366 -1.89 2.49 -14.97
N PRO A 367 -2.68 2.23 -16.03
CA PRO A 367 -2.36 2.33 -17.47
C PRO A 367 -2.79 3.66 -18.15
N LYS A 368 -3.18 4.70 -17.40
CA LYS A 368 -3.72 5.96 -17.95
C LYS A 368 -2.83 6.60 -19.01
N PHE A 369 -1.52 6.68 -18.75
CA PHE A 369 -0.54 7.25 -19.68
C PHE A 369 0.17 6.19 -20.54
N SER A 370 -0.26 4.92 -20.47
CA SER A 370 0.31 3.88 -21.31
C SER A 370 -0.23 3.98 -22.73
N TYR A 371 0.57 3.60 -23.72
CA TYR A 371 0.10 3.52 -25.08
C TYR A 371 -0.97 2.43 -25.19
N ILE A 372 -2.15 2.79 -25.69
CA ILE A 372 -3.21 1.84 -26.00
C ILE A 372 -3.00 1.45 -27.46
N PRO A 373 -2.80 0.15 -27.76
CA PRO A 373 -2.55 -0.26 -29.14
C PRO A 373 -3.65 0.22 -30.07
N ASN A 374 -3.29 1.05 -31.05
CA ASN A 374 -4.26 1.56 -32.02
C ASN A 374 -4.50 0.48 -33.08
N SER A 375 -5.68 -0.15 -33.02
CA SER A 375 -6.01 -1.33 -33.83
C SER A 375 -6.22 -1.05 -35.33
N LEU A 376 -6.35 0.21 -35.73
CA LEU A 376 -6.92 0.57 -37.04
C LEU A 376 -6.09 0.13 -38.26
N ASN A 377 -4.76 -0.05 -38.15
CA ASN A 377 -3.89 -0.48 -39.27
C ASN A 377 -2.98 -1.67 -38.95
N LYS A 378 -3.20 -2.33 -37.80
CA LYS A 378 -2.30 -3.35 -37.28
C LYS A 378 -2.20 -4.58 -38.19
N GLU A 379 -3.30 -4.99 -38.82
CA GLU A 379 -3.34 -6.17 -39.69
C GLU A 379 -2.47 -5.96 -40.95
N LYS A 380 -2.66 -4.84 -41.65
CA LYS A 380 -1.87 -4.49 -42.84
C LYS A 380 -0.38 -4.39 -42.54
N TYR A 381 -0.01 -3.73 -41.44
CA TYR A 381 1.39 -3.63 -41.02
C TYR A 381 1.99 -5.01 -40.75
N ASN A 382 1.27 -5.88 -40.05
CA ASN A 382 1.73 -7.24 -39.74
C ASN A 382 1.89 -8.11 -41.00
N GLU A 383 1.01 -7.98 -41.98
CA GLU A 383 1.14 -8.65 -43.27
C GLU A 383 2.41 -8.20 -44.01
N LYS A 384 2.70 -6.89 -44.02
CA LYS A 384 3.92 -6.33 -44.63
C LYS A 384 5.18 -6.80 -43.89
N ILE A 385 5.17 -6.80 -42.56
CA ILE A 385 6.23 -7.40 -41.72
C ILE A 385 6.42 -8.88 -42.07
N GLU A 386 5.35 -9.67 -42.18
CA GLU A 386 5.45 -11.09 -42.48
C GLU A 386 6.05 -11.34 -43.86
N LYS A 387 5.65 -10.54 -44.86
CA LYS A 387 6.21 -10.58 -46.21
C LYS A 387 7.71 -10.23 -46.21
N MET A 388 8.09 -9.10 -45.60
CA MET A 388 9.49 -8.68 -45.51
C MET A 388 10.34 -9.66 -44.69
N SER A 389 9.77 -10.33 -43.68
CA SER A 389 10.49 -11.31 -42.85
C SER A 389 11.00 -12.53 -43.61
N LYS A 390 10.39 -12.82 -44.78
CA LYS A 390 10.76 -13.92 -45.68
C LYS A 390 11.86 -13.51 -46.66
N MET A 391 12.12 -12.21 -46.82
CA MET A 391 13.17 -11.70 -47.69
C MET A 391 14.53 -11.88 -47.05
N SER A 392 15.56 -11.99 -47.87
CA SER A 392 16.95 -12.02 -47.44
C SER A 392 17.47 -10.63 -47.05
N PRO A 393 18.50 -10.53 -46.18
CA PRO A 393 19.14 -9.24 -45.89
C PRO A 393 19.58 -8.48 -47.15
N LYS A 394 20.04 -9.22 -48.17
CA LYS A 394 20.45 -8.65 -49.47
C LYS A 394 19.28 -8.01 -50.22
N GLU A 395 18.10 -8.63 -50.20
CA GLU A 395 16.87 -8.06 -50.81
C GLU A 395 16.36 -6.82 -50.06
N ILE A 396 16.68 -6.69 -48.77
CA ILE A 396 16.40 -5.50 -47.95
C ILE A 396 17.54 -4.45 -48.06
N HIS A 397 18.50 -4.67 -48.97
CA HIS A 397 19.63 -3.77 -49.22
C HIS A 397 20.58 -3.57 -48.03
N VAL A 398 20.70 -4.56 -47.14
CA VAL A 398 21.77 -4.56 -46.13
C VAL A 398 23.12 -4.80 -46.84
N GLU A 399 24.12 -3.95 -46.57
CA GLU A 399 25.45 -4.14 -47.18
C GLU A 399 26.07 -5.48 -46.79
N LEU A 400 26.61 -6.20 -47.78
CA LEU A 400 27.15 -7.57 -47.62
C LEU A 400 28.24 -7.67 -46.56
N LYS A 401 29.03 -6.61 -46.35
CA LYS A 401 30.09 -6.60 -45.34
C LYS A 401 29.54 -6.76 -43.91
N TYR A 402 28.28 -6.40 -43.65
CA TYR A 402 27.62 -6.56 -42.35
C TYR A 402 26.86 -7.87 -42.17
N ILE A 403 26.86 -8.76 -43.18
CA ILE A 403 26.13 -10.03 -43.16
C ILE A 403 27.11 -11.20 -43.09
N PRO A 404 26.92 -12.19 -42.21
CA PRO A 404 27.67 -13.44 -42.29
C PRO A 404 27.40 -14.16 -43.62
N GLU A 405 28.44 -14.66 -44.30
CA GLU A 405 28.32 -15.28 -45.64
C GLU A 405 27.19 -16.32 -45.76
N HIS A 406 27.03 -17.16 -44.74
CA HIS A 406 26.00 -18.21 -44.71
C HIS A 406 24.56 -17.70 -44.51
N LEU A 407 24.37 -16.41 -44.21
CA LEU A 407 23.08 -15.77 -43.98
C LEU A 407 22.67 -14.80 -45.10
N ILE A 408 23.49 -14.61 -46.14
CA ILE A 408 23.23 -13.64 -47.21
C ILE A 408 21.89 -13.91 -47.91
N ASP A 409 21.61 -15.18 -48.20
CA ASP A 409 20.39 -15.62 -48.91
C ASP A 409 19.36 -16.28 -47.95
N GLN A 410 19.59 -16.22 -46.64
CA GLN A 410 18.64 -16.72 -45.63
C GLN A 410 17.61 -15.64 -45.31
N PRO A 411 16.43 -15.98 -44.76
CA PRO A 411 15.47 -14.98 -44.29
C PRO A 411 16.10 -13.98 -43.32
N CYS A 412 15.78 -12.69 -43.44
CA CYS A 412 16.41 -11.60 -42.69
C CYS A 412 16.28 -11.76 -41.18
N THR A 413 15.27 -12.50 -40.72
CA THR A 413 15.09 -12.82 -39.29
C THR A 413 16.15 -13.76 -38.72
N GLU A 414 16.85 -14.53 -39.56
CA GLU A 414 17.96 -15.40 -39.14
C GLU A 414 19.21 -14.60 -38.76
N LEU A 415 19.33 -13.34 -39.26
CA LEU A 415 20.43 -12.45 -38.93
C LEU A 415 20.59 -12.25 -37.41
N PHE A 416 19.51 -12.33 -36.64
CA PHE A 416 19.51 -12.07 -35.20
C PHE A 416 19.51 -13.34 -34.34
N LYS A 417 19.64 -14.53 -34.93
CA LYS A 417 19.62 -15.81 -34.21
C LYS A 417 20.97 -16.49 -34.09
N HIS A 418 21.95 -16.10 -34.90
CA HIS A 418 23.22 -16.82 -35.05
C HIS A 418 24.23 -16.57 -33.92
N SER A 419 24.04 -15.54 -33.09
CA SER A 419 24.91 -15.24 -31.95
C SER A 419 24.20 -14.42 -30.88
N SER A 420 24.74 -14.40 -29.65
CA SER A 420 24.20 -13.57 -28.55
C SER A 420 24.32 -12.07 -28.81
N ILE A 421 25.38 -11.65 -29.53
CA ILE A 421 25.55 -10.24 -29.95
C ILE A 421 24.44 -9.85 -30.92
N ALA A 422 24.10 -10.76 -31.84
CA ALA A 422 23.05 -10.53 -32.82
C ALA A 422 21.64 -10.63 -32.21
N SER A 423 21.43 -11.34 -31.11
CA SER A 423 20.11 -11.38 -30.44
C SER A 423 19.84 -10.16 -29.55
N ALA A 424 20.89 -9.52 -29.02
CA ALA A 424 20.76 -8.40 -28.07
C ALA A 424 19.86 -7.23 -28.57
N PRO A 425 19.92 -6.77 -29.84
CA PRO A 425 18.99 -5.75 -30.34
C PRO A 425 17.51 -6.13 -30.22
N ILE A 426 17.17 -7.41 -30.43
CA ILE A 426 15.78 -7.89 -30.29
C ILE A 426 15.34 -7.82 -28.83
N GLU A 427 16.19 -8.25 -27.90
CA GLU A 427 15.89 -8.25 -26.47
C GLU A 427 15.66 -6.83 -25.95
N TRP A 428 16.49 -5.87 -26.37
CA TRP A 428 16.30 -4.46 -26.04
C TRP A 428 15.01 -3.88 -26.62
N LEU A 429 14.71 -4.18 -27.90
CA LEU A 429 13.53 -3.63 -28.55
C LEU A 429 12.24 -4.18 -27.95
N ARG A 430 12.20 -5.48 -27.63
CA ARG A 430 11.08 -6.09 -26.89
C ARG A 430 10.96 -5.54 -25.49
N SER A 431 12.09 -5.31 -24.81
CA SER A 431 12.07 -4.70 -23.47
C SER A 431 11.45 -3.30 -23.47
N ALA A 432 11.60 -2.54 -24.57
CA ALA A 432 11.01 -1.22 -24.72
C ALA A 432 9.47 -1.26 -24.68
N GLU A 433 8.83 -2.29 -25.26
CA GLU A 433 7.36 -2.43 -25.24
C GLU A 433 6.77 -2.61 -23.84
N TYR A 434 7.57 -3.12 -22.91
CA TYR A 434 7.15 -3.39 -21.53
C TYR A 434 7.50 -2.25 -20.56
N LYS A 435 8.09 -1.14 -21.04
CA LYS A 435 8.38 0.01 -20.18
C LYS A 435 7.15 0.88 -20.00
N THR A 436 6.82 1.17 -18.74
CA THR A 436 5.75 2.09 -18.33
C THR A 436 6.13 3.54 -18.55
N CYS A 437 7.41 3.87 -18.35
CA CYS A 437 7.96 5.21 -18.57
C CYS A 437 8.53 5.36 -19.99
N PRO A 438 8.14 6.38 -20.77
CA PRO A 438 8.61 6.60 -22.14
C PRO A 438 10.12 6.90 -22.21
N LEU A 439 10.70 7.49 -21.14
CA LEU A 439 12.13 7.72 -21.05
C LEU A 439 12.92 6.41 -20.98
N ASP A 440 12.40 5.39 -20.27
CA ASP A 440 13.04 4.07 -20.20
C ASP A 440 12.85 3.28 -21.50
N ALA A 441 11.71 3.45 -22.18
CA ALA A 441 11.50 2.93 -23.53
C ALA A 441 12.51 3.55 -24.53
N ALA A 442 12.68 4.87 -24.50
CA ALA A 442 13.66 5.58 -25.32
C ALA A 442 15.09 5.11 -25.07
N PHE A 443 15.43 4.87 -23.81
CA PHE A 443 16.73 4.30 -23.45
C PHE A 443 16.91 2.90 -24.05
N CYS A 444 15.89 2.02 -23.97
CA CYS A 444 15.94 0.70 -24.60
C CYS A 444 16.17 0.83 -26.12
N ILE A 445 15.44 1.72 -26.81
CA ILE A 445 15.61 2.00 -28.25
C ILE A 445 17.04 2.50 -28.55
N SER A 446 17.62 3.33 -27.69
CA SER A 446 19.02 3.75 -27.85
C SER A 446 20.02 2.58 -27.74
N LYS A 447 19.71 1.60 -26.88
CA LYS A 447 20.49 0.36 -26.74
C LYS A 447 20.31 -0.60 -27.89
N VAL A 448 19.14 -0.61 -28.52
CA VAL A 448 18.95 -1.28 -29.82
C VAL A 448 19.94 -0.72 -30.83
N HIS A 449 19.95 0.60 -31.03
CA HIS A 449 20.83 1.25 -32.00
C HIS A 449 22.31 0.93 -31.71
N GLU A 450 22.75 1.08 -30.46
CA GLU A 450 24.13 0.76 -30.04
C GLU A 450 24.48 -0.71 -30.32
N SER A 451 23.58 -1.65 -30.01
CA SER A 451 23.78 -3.08 -30.23
C SER A 451 23.85 -3.42 -31.71
N LEU A 452 23.04 -2.78 -32.55
CA LEU A 452 23.10 -2.92 -34.01
C LEU A 452 24.43 -2.42 -34.56
N SER A 453 24.91 -1.27 -34.11
CA SER A 453 26.20 -0.72 -34.55
C SER A 453 27.36 -1.65 -34.18
N ILE A 454 27.34 -2.21 -32.96
CA ILE A 454 28.35 -3.19 -32.51
C ILE A 454 28.29 -4.46 -33.36
N MET A 455 27.09 -5.02 -33.54
CA MET A 455 26.87 -6.22 -34.36
C MET A 455 27.42 -6.05 -35.77
N ALA A 456 27.04 -4.95 -36.45
CA ALA A 456 27.49 -4.63 -37.80
C ALA A 456 29.02 -4.45 -37.87
N THR A 457 29.60 -3.67 -36.95
CA THR A 457 31.04 -3.38 -36.94
C THR A 457 31.88 -4.65 -36.74
N LEU A 458 31.47 -5.54 -35.82
CA LEU A 458 32.15 -6.80 -35.58
C LEU A 458 32.05 -7.76 -36.77
N GLN A 459 30.88 -7.79 -37.43
CA GLN A 459 30.71 -8.61 -38.62
C GLN A 459 31.56 -8.11 -39.79
N ALA A 460 31.60 -6.80 -40.03
CA ALA A 460 32.46 -6.18 -41.03
C ALA A 460 33.95 -6.47 -40.76
N ALA A 461 34.38 -6.42 -39.50
CA ALA A 461 35.74 -6.79 -39.12
C ALA A 461 36.05 -8.25 -39.43
N THR A 462 35.12 -9.16 -39.11
CA THR A 462 35.25 -10.60 -39.37
C THR A 462 35.34 -10.91 -40.86
N ASN A 463 34.46 -10.31 -41.67
CA ASN A 463 34.47 -10.49 -43.12
C ASN A 463 35.75 -9.91 -43.75
N SER A 464 36.20 -8.72 -43.33
CA SER A 464 37.48 -8.15 -43.80
C SER A 464 38.69 -9.02 -43.44
N GLN A 465 38.68 -9.71 -42.30
CA GLN A 465 39.75 -10.64 -41.93
C GLN A 465 39.75 -11.87 -42.84
N LYS A 466 38.59 -12.49 -43.08
CA LYS A 466 38.45 -13.63 -44.01
C LYS A 466 38.88 -13.30 -45.44
N GLU A 467 38.56 -12.09 -45.91
CA GLU A 467 39.00 -11.61 -47.23
C GLU A 467 40.54 -11.48 -47.29
N LYS A 468 41.17 -10.95 -46.24
CA LYS A 468 42.64 -10.84 -46.15
C LYS A 468 43.29 -12.24 -46.11
N GLU A 469 42.73 -13.18 -45.35
CA GLU A 469 43.20 -14.57 -45.28
C GLU A 469 43.06 -15.31 -46.62
N SER A 470 42.02 -15.03 -47.39
CA SER A 470 41.81 -15.62 -48.71
C SER A 470 42.80 -15.07 -49.75
N ARG A 471 43.05 -13.76 -49.75
CA ARG A 471 44.02 -13.11 -50.66
C ARG A 471 45.48 -13.46 -50.35
N SER A 472 45.83 -13.62 -49.07
CA SER A 472 47.19 -13.98 -48.66
C SER A 472 47.55 -15.43 -49.01
N LYS A 473 46.56 -16.31 -49.22
CA LYS A 473 46.79 -17.64 -49.79
C LYS A 473 47.07 -17.60 -51.30
N GLU A 474 46.63 -16.57 -52.01
CA GLU A 474 46.82 -16.42 -53.47
C GLU A 474 48.09 -15.64 -53.84
N ASN A 475 48.60 -14.76 -52.98
CA ASN A 475 49.81 -13.97 -53.21
C ASN A 475 50.80 -14.11 -52.04
N GLN A 476 51.72 -15.07 -52.13
CA GLN A 476 52.75 -15.38 -51.11
C GLN A 476 53.91 -14.36 -51.00
N ASN A 477 53.76 -13.12 -51.47
CA ASN A 477 54.82 -12.12 -51.30
C ASN A 477 54.42 -11.10 -50.22
N GLU A 478 55.19 -11.17 -49.13
CA GLU A 478 55.14 -10.36 -47.93
C GLU A 478 55.14 -8.86 -48.22
N GLU A 479 54.13 -8.15 -47.72
CA GLU A 479 54.30 -6.82 -47.17
C GLU A 479 53.42 -6.67 -45.93
N ASP A 480 54.06 -6.28 -44.82
CA ASP A 480 53.46 -6.03 -43.51
C ASP A 480 52.32 -4.99 -43.60
N ILE A 481 51.08 -5.45 -43.69
CA ILE A 481 49.90 -4.58 -43.61
C ILE A 481 49.76 -4.13 -42.17
N LYS A 482 50.35 -2.97 -41.85
CA LYS A 482 49.97 -2.18 -40.68
C LYS A 482 48.49 -1.86 -40.79
N THR A 483 47.65 -2.57 -40.04
CA THR A 483 46.25 -2.21 -39.79
C THR A 483 46.23 -0.82 -39.15
N THR A 484 46.00 0.20 -39.95
CA THR A 484 45.87 1.58 -39.48
C THR A 484 44.47 1.81 -38.91
N SER A 485 44.32 2.79 -38.02
CA SER A 485 43.03 3.23 -37.48
C SER A 485 41.99 3.58 -38.56
N LYS A 486 42.41 3.91 -39.79
CA LYS A 486 41.53 4.11 -40.94
C LYS A 486 40.70 2.87 -41.31
N ASP A 487 41.21 1.66 -41.05
CA ASP A 487 40.50 0.40 -41.33
C ASP A 487 39.42 0.07 -40.29
N PHE A 488 39.35 0.82 -39.18
CA PHE A 488 38.26 0.66 -38.20
C PHE A 488 37.06 1.54 -38.56
N PHE A 489 37.29 2.82 -38.89
CA PHE A 489 36.20 3.74 -39.24
C PHE A 489 35.42 3.34 -40.49
N SER A 490 36.04 2.65 -41.45
CA SER A 490 35.35 2.09 -42.63
C SER A 490 34.41 0.93 -42.31
N LYS A 491 34.51 0.34 -41.12
CA LYS A 491 33.68 -0.77 -40.64
C LYS A 491 32.51 -0.30 -39.79
N ILE A 492 32.50 0.96 -39.37
CA ILE A 492 31.39 1.54 -38.63
C ILE A 492 30.27 1.84 -39.62
N PRO A 493 29.03 1.36 -39.38
CA PRO A 493 27.92 1.64 -40.27
C PRO A 493 27.59 3.13 -40.31
N GLY A 494 27.42 3.64 -41.54
CA GLY A 494 26.80 4.94 -41.78
C GLY A 494 25.30 4.94 -41.48
N PHE A 495 24.65 6.07 -41.73
CA PHE A 495 23.20 6.21 -41.56
C PHE A 495 22.42 5.23 -42.44
N ASP A 496 22.74 5.17 -43.74
CA ASP A 496 22.05 4.30 -44.69
C ASP A 496 22.30 2.81 -44.38
N ASP A 497 23.53 2.47 -44.01
CA ASP A 497 23.95 1.12 -43.63
C ASP A 497 23.12 0.57 -42.46
N ILE A 498 22.98 1.35 -41.38
CA ILE A 498 22.31 0.89 -40.17
C ILE A 498 20.79 0.86 -40.35
N PHE A 499 20.24 1.71 -41.22
CA PHE A 499 18.81 1.78 -41.49
C PHE A 499 18.25 0.49 -42.09
N ALA A 500 18.94 -0.10 -43.07
CA ALA A 500 18.52 -1.39 -43.64
C ALA A 500 18.51 -2.53 -42.60
N ILE A 501 19.45 -2.49 -41.65
CA ILE A 501 19.51 -3.45 -40.54
C ILE A 501 18.34 -3.24 -39.57
N TRP A 502 17.91 -1.99 -39.35
CA TRP A 502 16.69 -1.68 -38.56
C TRP A 502 15.42 -2.30 -39.16
N LEU A 503 15.28 -2.31 -40.50
CA LEU A 503 14.16 -2.96 -41.17
C LEU A 503 14.15 -4.47 -40.89
N CYS A 504 15.32 -5.11 -41.01
CA CYS A 504 15.48 -6.54 -40.68
C CYS A 504 15.14 -6.80 -39.19
N LEU A 505 15.56 -5.89 -38.29
CA LEU A 505 15.29 -6.01 -36.86
C LEU A 505 13.79 -5.98 -36.57
N LEU A 506 13.04 -5.04 -37.14
CA LEU A 506 11.59 -4.97 -36.93
C LEU A 506 10.87 -6.24 -37.39
N CYS A 507 11.30 -6.81 -38.52
CA CYS A 507 10.81 -8.10 -39.01
C CYS A 507 11.09 -9.24 -38.02
N ALA A 508 12.26 -9.22 -37.38
CA ALA A 508 12.69 -10.27 -36.45
C ALA A 508 12.09 -10.11 -35.04
N ALA A 509 11.96 -8.88 -34.56
CA ALA A 509 11.50 -8.57 -33.21
C ALA A 509 10.02 -8.91 -33.01
N LYS A 510 9.20 -8.72 -34.05
CA LYS A 510 7.74 -8.96 -34.04
C LYS A 510 7.04 -8.24 -32.88
N LEU A 511 7.22 -6.91 -32.85
CA LEU A 511 6.57 -6.06 -31.87
C LEU A 511 5.05 -6.17 -31.97
N ALA A 512 4.38 -6.10 -30.83
CA ALA A 512 2.93 -6.11 -30.76
C ALA A 512 2.34 -4.83 -31.37
N ASP A 513 3.00 -3.69 -31.19
CA ASP A 513 2.60 -2.42 -31.79
C ASP A 513 3.80 -1.45 -31.91
N ALA A 514 4.59 -1.61 -32.97
CA ALA A 514 5.76 -0.78 -33.21
C ALA A 514 5.40 0.72 -33.33
N LYS A 515 4.29 1.02 -34.02
CA LYS A 515 3.82 2.41 -34.24
C LYS A 515 3.35 3.04 -32.93
N GLY A 516 2.56 2.32 -32.14
CA GLY A 516 2.15 2.76 -30.80
C GLY A 516 3.32 3.02 -29.86
N LEU A 517 4.33 2.13 -29.84
CA LEU A 517 5.57 2.37 -29.07
C LEU A 517 6.28 3.65 -29.53
N SER A 518 6.40 3.86 -30.85
CA SER A 518 7.05 5.03 -31.40
C SER A 518 6.31 6.32 -31.05
N ASP A 519 5.00 6.35 -31.27
CA ASP A 519 4.15 7.52 -31.00
C ASP A 519 4.16 7.87 -29.51
N PHE A 520 4.13 6.85 -28.64
CA PHE A 520 4.26 7.01 -27.20
C PHE A 520 5.57 7.69 -26.81
N VAL A 521 6.70 7.19 -27.29
CA VAL A 521 7.99 7.79 -26.93
C VAL A 521 8.10 9.22 -27.50
N SER A 522 7.60 9.45 -28.72
CA SER A 522 7.64 10.75 -29.38
C SER A 522 6.74 11.81 -28.72
N GLU A 523 5.54 11.43 -28.27
CA GLU A 523 4.64 12.31 -27.50
C GLU A 523 5.33 12.87 -26.24
N TRP A 524 6.13 12.03 -25.58
CA TRP A 524 6.78 12.33 -24.31
C TRP A 524 8.25 12.71 -24.42
N SER A 525 8.75 12.95 -25.64
CA SER A 525 10.15 13.30 -25.94
C SER A 525 10.66 14.59 -25.28
N ARG A 526 9.75 15.41 -24.72
CA ARG A 526 10.06 16.64 -23.98
C ARG A 526 10.32 16.41 -22.49
N LEU A 527 10.19 15.18 -21.99
CA LEU A 527 10.49 14.85 -20.60
C LEU A 527 11.96 15.13 -20.26
N PRO A 528 12.25 15.63 -19.05
CA PRO A 528 13.63 15.77 -18.57
C PRO A 528 14.38 14.43 -18.66
N GLY A 529 15.63 14.48 -19.09
CA GLY A 529 16.47 13.30 -19.32
C GLY A 529 16.44 12.75 -20.75
N PHE A 530 15.52 13.20 -21.61
CA PHE A 530 15.58 12.89 -23.04
C PHE A 530 16.79 13.59 -23.68
N SER A 531 17.80 12.80 -24.05
CA SER A 531 18.96 13.30 -24.79
C SER A 531 18.65 13.42 -26.28
N HIS A 532 19.35 14.31 -27.00
CA HIS A 532 19.29 14.36 -28.46
C HIS A 532 19.61 13.01 -29.12
N ARG A 533 20.46 12.20 -28.48
CA ARG A 533 20.77 10.84 -28.92
C ARG A 533 19.53 9.93 -28.87
N PHE A 534 18.69 10.06 -27.84
CA PHE A 534 17.44 9.29 -27.77
C PHE A 534 16.51 9.68 -28.92
N CYS A 535 16.30 10.99 -29.14
CA CYS A 535 15.48 11.48 -30.25
C CYS A 535 15.97 10.95 -31.60
N ALA A 536 17.29 11.00 -31.85
CA ALA A 536 17.86 10.46 -33.09
C ALA A 536 17.60 8.94 -33.26
N CYS A 537 17.71 8.15 -32.17
CA CYS A 537 17.43 6.72 -32.22
C CYS A 537 15.95 6.41 -32.46
N ILE A 538 15.04 7.22 -31.90
CA ILE A 538 13.60 7.10 -32.14
C ILE A 538 13.27 7.41 -33.60
N THR A 539 13.92 8.40 -34.20
CA THR A 539 13.74 8.70 -35.63
C THR A 539 14.11 7.52 -36.54
N TYR A 540 15.10 6.70 -36.18
CA TYR A 540 15.37 5.45 -36.92
C TYR A 540 14.21 4.45 -36.83
N LEU A 541 13.62 4.30 -35.65
CA LEU A 541 12.44 3.45 -35.45
C LEU A 541 11.24 3.98 -36.27
N GLU A 542 10.95 5.28 -36.18
CA GLU A 542 9.88 5.95 -36.95
C GLU A 542 10.06 5.76 -38.46
N ALA A 543 11.27 5.99 -38.96
CA ALA A 543 11.59 5.85 -40.38
C ALA A 543 11.46 4.38 -40.82
N ALA A 544 11.91 3.43 -40.00
CA ALA A 544 11.83 2.02 -40.34
C ALA A 544 10.37 1.53 -40.35
N ILE A 545 9.54 1.98 -39.41
CA ILE A 545 8.09 1.72 -39.40
C ILE A 545 7.45 2.29 -40.67
N SER A 546 7.73 3.55 -40.99
CA SER A 546 7.18 4.24 -42.17
C SER A 546 7.56 3.53 -43.46
N GLN A 547 8.81 3.06 -43.59
CA GLN A 547 9.27 2.32 -44.77
C GLN A 547 8.55 0.98 -44.93
N ILE A 548 8.29 0.27 -43.83
CA ILE A 548 7.50 -0.97 -43.84
C ILE A 548 6.04 -0.68 -44.18
N GLU A 549 5.49 0.43 -43.68
CA GLU A 549 4.13 0.87 -44.01
C GLU A 549 3.97 1.23 -45.48
N CYS A 550 4.98 1.76 -46.16
CA CYS A 550 4.93 2.04 -47.61
C CYS A 550 5.27 0.81 -48.48
N TYR A 551 5.73 -0.28 -47.89
CA TYR A 551 6.22 -1.43 -48.64
C TYR A 551 5.12 -2.08 -49.50
N GLY A 552 5.39 -2.22 -50.80
CA GLY A 552 4.52 -2.90 -51.76
C GLY A 552 3.42 -2.04 -52.39
N GLU A 553 3.41 -0.72 -52.19
CA GLU A 553 2.40 0.19 -52.76
C GLU A 553 2.75 0.70 -54.17
N GLU A 554 3.90 0.32 -54.73
CA GLU A 554 4.45 0.87 -55.98
C GLU A 554 3.82 0.38 -57.30
N ASN A 555 2.65 -0.29 -57.31
CA ASN A 555 2.12 -0.90 -58.55
C ASN A 555 0.68 -0.55 -58.97
N ASP A 556 -0.01 0.39 -58.30
CA ASP A 556 -1.39 0.76 -58.70
C ASP A 556 -1.51 2.12 -59.43
N GLU A 557 -0.40 2.83 -59.71
CA GLU A 557 -0.41 4.13 -60.42
C GLU A 557 0.02 4.08 -61.90
N THR A 558 -0.30 3.00 -62.63
CA THR A 558 -0.18 2.99 -64.11
C THR A 558 -1.48 3.29 -64.87
N ASP A 559 -2.50 3.83 -64.20
CA ASP A 559 -3.70 4.38 -64.86
C ASP A 559 -3.92 5.85 -64.43
N PHE A 560 -3.10 6.76 -64.97
CA PHE A 560 -3.42 8.20 -65.09
C PHE A 560 -2.89 8.78 -66.40
#